data_AF-A0A3B9Y670-F1
#
_entry.id   AF-A0A3B9Y670-F1
#
_cell.length_a   1.000
_cell.length_b   1.000
_cell.length_c   1.000
_cell.angle_alpha   90.00
_cell.angle_beta   90.00
_cell.angle_gamma   90.00
#
_symmetry.space_group_name_H-M   'P 1'
#
loop_
_entity.id
_entity.type
_entity.pdbx_description
1 polymer ?
#
loop_
_entity_poly.entity_id
_entity_poly.type
_entity_poly.pdbx_seq_one_letter_code
_entity_poly.pdbx_strand_id
1 'polypeptide(L)'
;MARFALRNVNGLLSRNEWLTVGGALVLSIVAGLLTAFHVNAVITFVISGGALAILAALVGLATNQVGSRLGPGATGVLQSALGNLPELFVGFFALRAGLIPVIQAALVGSILGNSLFVLGLAFFVGGLRHGTQRFASEAPRMIATLTLLAVSALALPTLVFYLHAPAAGHEDGFSIACAVILLIVFIASIPVSLKGGPTSVP
;
A
#
# COMPACT_ATOMS: atom_id res chain seq x y z
N MET A 1 39.94 -16.12 -5.16
CA MET A 1 39.42 -15.57 -3.89
C MET A 1 39.17 -14.06 -4.06
N ALA A 2 37.97 -13.68 -4.48
CA ALA A 2 37.58 -12.28 -4.66
C ALA A 2 37.25 -11.68 -3.29
N ARG A 3 38.10 -10.76 -2.82
CA ARG A 3 37.80 -9.93 -1.65
C ARG A 3 36.64 -9.03 -2.00
N PHE A 4 35.47 -9.34 -1.45
CA PHE A 4 34.30 -8.48 -1.44
C PHE A 4 34.70 -7.19 -0.72
N ALA A 5 35.10 -6.18 -1.48
CA ALA A 5 35.43 -4.88 -0.95
C ALA A 5 34.18 -4.34 -0.25
N LEU A 6 34.24 -4.23 1.08
CA LEU A 6 33.30 -3.44 1.88
C LEU A 6 33.47 -1.98 1.48
N ARG A 7 32.88 -1.63 0.32
CA ARG A 7 32.79 -0.27 -0.18
C ARG A 7 31.96 0.50 0.85
N ASN A 8 32.55 1.56 1.40
CA ASN A 8 31.96 2.44 2.42
C ASN A 8 30.44 2.64 2.22
N VAL A 9 29.64 1.89 2.97
CA VAL A 9 28.17 1.99 2.95
C VAL A 9 27.71 3.34 3.53
N ASN A 10 28.59 4.00 4.29
CA ASN A 10 28.35 5.28 4.95
C ASN A 10 28.14 6.47 3.98
N GLY A 11 28.36 6.29 2.67
CA GLY A 11 28.06 7.31 1.65
C GLY A 11 26.77 7.09 0.87
N LEU A 12 26.06 5.96 1.07
CA LEU A 12 24.89 5.57 0.28
C LEU A 12 23.55 5.90 0.93
N LEU A 13 23.51 6.01 2.26
CA LEU A 13 22.29 6.27 3.03
C LEU A 13 22.49 7.50 3.91
N SER A 14 21.49 8.37 3.93
CA SER A 14 21.43 9.50 4.86
C SER A 14 21.36 9.01 6.31
N ARG A 15 21.74 9.88 7.25
CA ARG A 15 21.67 9.60 8.69
C ARG A 15 20.26 9.16 9.13
N ASN A 16 19.22 9.72 8.54
CA ASN A 16 17.84 9.38 8.87
C ASN A 16 17.46 7.99 8.34
N GLU A 17 17.90 7.62 7.14
CA GLU A 17 17.66 6.27 6.60
C GLU A 17 18.39 5.21 7.42
N TRP A 18 19.61 5.48 7.88
CA TRP A 18 20.32 4.61 8.82
C TRP A 18 19.58 4.43 10.14
N LEU A 19 18.98 5.50 10.68
CA LEU A 19 18.15 5.42 11.89
C LEU A 19 16.90 4.57 11.65
N THR A 20 16.24 4.71 10.50
CA THR A 20 15.07 3.90 10.15
C THR A 20 15.44 2.42 9.99
N VAL A 21 16.57 2.11 9.33
CA VAL A 21 17.07 0.74 9.16
C VAL A 21 17.43 0.12 10.52
N GLY A 22 18.17 0.85 11.35
CA GLY A 22 18.54 0.41 12.70
C GLY A 22 17.29 0.19 13.57
N GLY A 23 16.34 1.12 13.54
CA GLY A 23 15.08 1.03 14.26
C GLY A 23 14.25 -0.18 13.83
N ALA A 24 14.11 -0.43 12.53
CA ALA A 24 13.41 -1.60 12.01
C ALA A 24 14.06 -2.91 12.45
N LEU A 25 15.39 -3.00 12.37
CA LEU A 25 16.13 -4.20 12.75
C LEU A 25 15.99 -4.49 14.25
N VAL A 26 16.18 -3.48 15.09
CA VAL A 26 16.03 -3.60 16.56
C VAL A 26 14.60 -4.01 16.91
N LEU A 27 13.58 -3.31 16.40
CA LEU A 27 12.19 -3.63 16.72
C LEU A 27 11.76 -5.00 16.19
N SER A 28 12.27 -5.43 15.04
CA SER A 28 12.01 -6.77 14.51
C SER A 28 12.64 -7.86 15.38
N ILE A 29 13.87 -7.66 15.86
CA ILE A 29 14.52 -8.59 16.79
C ILE A 29 13.74 -8.64 18.11
N VAL A 30 13.36 -7.49 18.67
CA VAL A 30 12.56 -7.42 19.90
C VAL A 30 11.22 -8.14 19.71
N ALA A 31 10.50 -7.89 18.61
CA ALA A 31 9.26 -8.59 18.29
C ALA A 31 9.45 -10.12 18.22
N GLY A 32 10.55 -10.57 17.59
CA GLY A 32 10.92 -11.98 17.52
C GLY A 32 11.20 -12.60 18.90
N LEU A 33 11.95 -11.91 19.76
CA LEU A 33 12.23 -12.36 21.12
C LEU A 33 10.95 -12.42 21.98
N LEU A 34 10.11 -11.39 21.92
CA LEU A 34 8.82 -11.37 22.63
C LEU A 34 7.92 -12.55 22.22
N THR A 35 7.92 -12.88 20.93
CA THR A 35 7.20 -14.04 20.40
C THR A 35 7.82 -15.35 20.90
N ALA A 36 9.14 -15.49 20.89
CA ALA A 36 9.83 -16.71 21.33
C ALA A 36 9.63 -16.99 22.83
N PHE A 37 9.67 -15.94 23.66
CA PHE A 37 9.45 -16.05 25.10
C PHE A 37 7.97 -16.04 25.51
N HIS A 38 7.03 -16.04 24.55
CA HIS A 38 5.59 -16.06 24.79
C HIS A 38 5.14 -14.94 25.74
N VAL A 39 5.72 -13.74 25.58
CA VAL A 39 5.36 -12.56 26.36
C VAL A 39 3.92 -12.15 25.99
N ASN A 40 3.27 -11.42 26.91
CA ASN A 40 1.90 -10.91 26.77
C ASN A 40 1.50 -10.57 25.32
N ALA A 41 0.41 -11.18 24.85
CA ALA A 41 -0.02 -11.12 23.46
C ALA A 41 -0.27 -9.69 22.96
N VAL A 42 -0.78 -8.79 23.82
CA VAL A 42 -1.06 -7.39 23.45
C VAL A 42 0.25 -6.63 23.23
N ILE A 43 1.23 -6.82 24.13
CA ILE A 43 2.56 -6.20 23.98
C ILE A 43 3.24 -6.70 22.71
N THR A 44 3.24 -8.02 22.50
CA THR A 44 3.84 -8.63 21.31
C THR A 44 3.17 -8.12 20.04
N PHE A 45 1.84 -7.98 20.03
CA PHE A 45 1.08 -7.43 18.90
C PHE A 45 1.45 -5.97 18.60
N VAL A 46 1.47 -5.10 19.62
CA VAL A 46 1.79 -3.67 19.46
C VAL A 46 3.23 -3.49 18.96
N ILE A 47 4.20 -4.21 19.53
CA ILE A 47 5.61 -4.12 19.13
C ILE A 47 5.80 -4.68 17.71
N SER A 48 5.16 -5.80 17.37
CA SER A 48 5.22 -6.37 16.02
C SER A 48 4.58 -5.44 14.97
N GLY A 49 3.46 -4.80 15.31
CA GLY A 49 2.82 -3.79 14.46
C GLY A 49 3.71 -2.56 14.26
N GLY A 50 4.38 -2.09 15.31
CA GLY A 50 5.37 -1.02 15.21
C GLY A 50 6.58 -1.39 14.34
N ALA A 51 7.12 -2.61 14.51
CA ALA A 51 8.19 -3.12 13.65
C ALA A 51 7.78 -3.17 12.18
N LEU A 52 6.57 -3.68 11.91
CA LEU A 52 6.00 -3.74 10.57
C LEU A 52 5.81 -2.34 9.96
N ALA A 53 5.33 -1.36 10.73
CA ALA A 53 5.14 0.01 10.24
C ALA A 53 6.46 0.66 9.80
N ILE A 54 7.54 0.47 10.55
CA ILE A 54 8.86 0.99 10.18
C ILE A 54 9.42 0.24 8.97
N LEU A 55 9.24 -1.08 8.89
CA LEU A 55 9.60 -1.86 7.71
C LEU A 55 8.85 -1.39 6.46
N ALA A 56 7.55 -1.09 6.57
CA ALA A 56 6.76 -0.53 5.47
C ALA A 56 7.32 0.83 5.01
N ALA A 57 7.69 1.71 5.96
CA ALA A 57 8.35 2.97 5.64
C ALA A 57 9.68 2.77 4.90
N LEU A 58 10.49 1.78 5.29
CA LEU A 58 11.73 1.44 4.59
C LEU A 58 11.49 0.95 3.17
N VAL A 59 10.47 0.10 2.96
CA VAL A 59 10.08 -0.34 1.62
C VAL A 59 9.67 0.85 0.77
N GLY A 60 8.90 1.80 1.32
CA GLY A 60 8.54 3.04 0.63
C GLY A 60 9.75 3.89 0.25
N LEU A 61 10.70 4.08 1.17
CA LEU A 61 11.95 4.81 0.91
C LEU A 61 12.79 4.13 -0.18
N ALA A 62 12.98 2.82 -0.09
CA ALA A 62 13.71 2.05 -1.09
C ALA A 62 13.03 2.13 -2.47
N THR A 63 11.70 2.04 -2.49
CA THR A 63 10.91 2.16 -3.72
C THR A 63 11.08 3.55 -4.35
N ASN A 64 11.12 4.62 -3.56
CA ASN A 64 11.37 5.97 -4.04
C ASN A 64 12.78 6.14 -4.60
N GLN A 65 13.80 5.57 -3.95
CA GLN A 65 15.18 5.62 -4.43
C GLN A 65 15.39 4.85 -5.74
N VAL A 66 14.68 3.73 -5.93
CA VAL A 66 14.69 3.01 -7.21
C VAL A 66 13.91 3.80 -8.26
N GLY A 67 12.74 4.33 -7.88
CA GLY A 67 11.89 5.15 -8.73
C GLY A 67 12.58 6.41 -9.25
N SER A 68 13.45 7.05 -8.46
CA SER A 68 14.17 8.26 -8.90
C SER A 68 15.12 8.03 -10.09
N ARG A 69 15.35 6.77 -10.49
CA ARG A 69 16.14 6.39 -11.67
C ARG A 69 15.26 6.02 -12.88
N LEU A 70 13.94 6.10 -12.73
CA LEU A 70 12.93 5.75 -13.73
C LEU A 70 12.15 7.00 -14.17
N GLY A 71 11.43 6.90 -15.30
CA GLY A 71 10.49 7.94 -15.71
C GLY A 71 9.26 8.03 -14.77
N PRO A 72 8.49 9.13 -14.78
CA PRO A 72 7.35 9.34 -13.87
C PRO A 72 6.32 8.20 -13.90
N GLY A 73 5.97 7.72 -15.11
CA GLY A 73 5.03 6.61 -15.28
C GLY A 73 5.54 5.29 -14.72
N ALA A 74 6.80 4.95 -15.01
CA ALA A 74 7.45 3.73 -14.49
C ALA A 74 7.64 3.79 -12.96
N THR A 75 7.92 4.98 -12.42
CA THR A 75 7.98 5.23 -10.98
C THR A 75 6.63 4.97 -10.32
N GLY A 76 5.54 5.47 -10.91
CA GLY A 76 4.18 5.23 -10.40
C GLY A 76 3.80 3.74 -10.40
N VAL A 77 4.14 3.00 -11.46
CA VAL A 77 3.91 1.54 -11.52
C VAL A 77 4.73 0.81 -10.45
N LEU A 78 6.01 1.17 -10.29
CA LEU A 78 6.87 0.60 -9.25
C LEU A 78 6.32 0.86 -7.85
N GLN A 79 5.89 2.10 -7.56
CA GLN A 79 5.28 2.47 -6.28
C GLN A 79 3.97 1.73 -6.03
N SER A 80 3.13 1.56 -7.06
CA SER A 80 1.89 0.80 -6.93
C SER A 80 2.12 -0.68 -6.59
N ALA A 81 3.21 -1.28 -7.10
CA ALA A 81 3.53 -2.68 -6.86
C ALA A 81 4.29 -2.89 -5.55
N LEU A 82 5.43 -2.20 -5.37
CA LEU A 82 6.32 -2.39 -4.22
C LEU A 82 5.84 -1.66 -2.97
N GLY A 83 5.20 -0.50 -3.13
CA GLY A 83 4.71 0.30 -2.00
C GLY A 83 3.59 -0.36 -1.20
N ASN A 84 2.83 -1.26 -1.84
CA ASN A 84 1.76 -2.03 -1.20
C ASN A 84 2.19 -3.46 -0.80
N LEU A 85 3.48 -3.79 -0.92
CA LEU A 85 3.98 -5.12 -0.51
C LEU A 85 3.72 -5.43 0.98
N PRO A 86 3.92 -4.50 1.94
CA PRO A 86 3.64 -4.77 3.34
C PRO A 86 2.20 -5.25 3.57
N GLU A 87 1.24 -4.60 2.93
CA GLU A 87 -0.19 -4.95 2.97
C GLU A 87 -0.45 -6.33 2.35
N LEU A 88 0.17 -6.64 1.21
CA LEU A 88 0.08 -7.96 0.58
C LEU A 88 0.65 -9.07 1.48
N PHE A 89 1.76 -8.81 2.17
CA PHE A 89 2.34 -9.77 3.12
C PHE A 89 1.43 -9.99 4.34
N VAL A 90 0.88 -8.92 4.92
CA VAL A 90 -0.09 -9.02 6.02
C VAL A 90 -1.30 -9.84 5.58
N GLY A 91 -1.83 -9.57 4.38
CA GLY A 91 -2.93 -10.34 3.82
C GLY A 91 -2.60 -11.80 3.60
N PHE A 92 -1.43 -12.10 3.02
CA PHE A 92 -0.98 -13.47 2.83
C PHE A 92 -0.89 -14.24 4.15
N PHE A 93 -0.26 -13.67 5.19
CA PHE A 93 -0.15 -14.34 6.49
C PHE A 93 -1.48 -14.46 7.23
N ALA A 94 -2.36 -13.46 7.12
CA ALA A 94 -3.70 -13.51 7.69
C ALA A 94 -4.55 -14.60 7.02
N LEU A 95 -4.52 -14.70 5.69
CA LEU A 95 -5.20 -15.75 4.93
C LEU A 95 -4.67 -17.14 5.32
N ARG A 96 -3.34 -17.29 5.43
CA ARG A 96 -2.71 -18.54 5.87
C ARG A 96 -3.16 -18.94 7.29
N ALA A 97 -3.45 -17.97 8.14
CA ALA A 97 -3.96 -18.18 9.50
C ALA A 97 -5.51 -18.30 9.57
N GLY A 98 -6.22 -18.26 8.44
CA GLY A 98 -7.69 -18.32 8.39
C GLY A 98 -8.40 -17.06 8.88
N LEU A 99 -7.68 -15.94 9.01
CA LEU A 99 -8.20 -14.67 9.54
C LEU A 99 -8.88 -13.84 8.45
N ILE A 100 -9.91 -14.40 7.79
CA ILE A 100 -10.63 -13.75 6.69
C ILE A 100 -11.22 -12.38 7.09
N PRO A 101 -11.88 -12.22 8.26
CA PRO A 101 -12.43 -10.92 8.65
C PRO A 101 -11.34 -9.85 8.84
N VAL A 102 -10.14 -10.26 9.26
CA VAL A 102 -9.02 -9.35 9.50
C VAL A 102 -8.52 -8.78 8.17
N ILE A 103 -8.35 -9.62 7.14
CA ILE A 103 -7.90 -9.13 5.83
C ILE A 103 -8.97 -8.29 5.14
N GLN A 104 -10.25 -8.67 5.25
CA GLN A 104 -11.35 -7.84 4.74
C GLN A 104 -11.37 -6.45 5.40
N ALA A 105 -11.25 -6.40 6.74
CA ALA A 105 -11.16 -5.14 7.47
C ALA A 105 -9.92 -4.34 7.09
N ALA A 106 -8.76 -4.99 6.90
CA ALA A 106 -7.52 -4.33 6.51
C ALA A 106 -7.61 -3.72 5.09
N LEU A 107 -8.21 -4.41 4.12
CA LEU A 107 -8.40 -3.89 2.76
C LEU A 107 -9.33 -2.67 2.74
N VAL A 108 -10.46 -2.73 3.44
CA VAL A 108 -11.39 -1.59 3.58
C VAL A 108 -10.68 -0.44 4.31
N GLY A 109 -9.96 -0.76 5.40
CA GLY A 109 -9.18 0.21 6.16
C GLY A 109 -8.11 0.92 5.32
N SER A 110 -7.44 0.22 4.41
CA SER A 110 -6.45 0.82 3.49
C SER A 110 -7.09 1.81 2.51
N ILE A 111 -8.25 1.45 1.94
CA ILE A 111 -9.00 2.34 1.05
C ILE A 111 -9.43 3.61 1.80
N LEU A 112 -10.07 3.46 2.96
CA LEU A 112 -10.51 4.61 3.77
C LEU A 112 -9.34 5.43 4.30
N GLY A 113 -8.26 4.77 4.70
CA GLY A 113 -7.03 5.40 5.16
C GLY A 113 -6.43 6.31 4.10
N ASN A 114 -6.33 5.86 2.85
CA ASN A 114 -5.78 6.67 1.77
C ASN A 114 -6.76 7.75 1.29
N SER A 115 -8.02 7.40 1.08
CA SER A 115 -9.00 8.31 0.46
C SER A 115 -9.61 9.34 1.42
N LEU A 116 -9.75 9.03 2.71
CA LEU A 116 -10.34 9.95 3.68
C LEU A 116 -9.29 10.50 4.63
N PHE A 117 -8.51 9.64 5.28
CA PHE A 117 -7.60 10.08 6.34
C PHE A 117 -6.39 10.83 5.78
N VAL A 118 -5.58 10.19 4.92
CA VAL A 118 -4.37 10.80 4.34
C VAL A 118 -4.73 11.96 3.42
N LEU A 119 -5.67 11.77 2.49
CA LEU A 119 -6.11 12.83 1.59
C LEU A 119 -6.74 14.01 2.35
N GLY A 120 -7.58 13.73 3.37
CA GLY A 120 -8.20 14.76 4.20
C GLY A 120 -7.18 15.55 5.01
N LEU A 121 -6.18 14.88 5.60
CA LEU A 121 -5.05 15.53 6.27
C LEU A 121 -4.24 16.39 5.30
N ALA A 122 -3.99 15.90 4.09
CA ALA A 122 -3.26 16.67 3.07
C ALA A 122 -4.00 17.96 2.70
N PHE A 123 -5.33 17.90 2.51
CA PHE A 123 -6.15 19.08 2.25
C PHE A 123 -6.22 20.02 3.45
N PHE A 124 -6.37 19.48 4.67
CA PHE A 124 -6.44 20.28 5.88
C PHE A 124 -5.13 21.04 6.12
N VAL A 125 -4.00 20.32 6.20
CA VAL A 125 -2.68 20.92 6.45
C VAL A 125 -2.24 21.80 5.28
N GLY A 126 -2.48 21.37 4.04
CA GLY A 126 -2.16 22.14 2.84
C GLY A 126 -2.97 23.44 2.76
N GLY A 127 -4.25 23.38 3.09
CA GLY A 127 -5.17 24.52 3.08
C GLY A 127 -4.91 25.54 4.18
N LEU A 128 -4.44 25.11 5.37
CA LEU A 128 -4.01 26.03 6.43
C LEU A 128 -2.89 26.98 5.99
N ARG A 129 -1.99 26.52 5.11
CA ARG A 129 -0.85 27.32 4.64
C ARG A 129 -1.11 28.03 3.31
N HIS A 130 -1.87 27.44 2.41
CA HIS A 130 -1.99 27.92 1.01
C HIS A 130 -3.43 28.28 0.59
N GLY A 131 -4.42 28.17 1.49
CA GLY A 131 -5.82 28.42 1.17
C GLY A 131 -6.39 27.39 0.19
N THR A 132 -7.20 27.83 -0.78
CA THR A 132 -7.82 26.93 -1.76
C THR A 132 -6.80 26.38 -2.75
N GLN A 133 -6.53 25.07 -2.70
CA GLN A 133 -5.63 24.38 -3.64
C GLN A 133 -6.40 23.94 -4.89
N ARG A 134 -5.87 24.22 -6.09
CA ARG A 134 -6.44 23.79 -7.38
C ARG A 134 -5.50 22.77 -8.04
N PHE A 135 -6.06 21.66 -8.49
CA PHE A 135 -5.31 20.61 -9.20
C PHE A 135 -5.69 20.60 -10.68
N ALA A 136 -4.71 20.46 -11.57
CA ALA A 136 -4.96 20.23 -12.99
C ALA A 136 -5.77 18.92 -13.15
N SER A 137 -6.83 18.97 -13.96
CA SER A 137 -7.98 18.09 -13.75
C SER A 137 -7.86 16.68 -14.31
N GLU A 138 -6.85 16.34 -15.12
CA GLU A 138 -6.88 15.08 -15.87
C GLU A 138 -6.42 13.89 -15.02
N ALA A 139 -5.17 13.90 -14.53
CA ALA A 139 -4.62 12.77 -13.78
C ALA A 139 -5.35 12.50 -12.44
N PRO A 140 -5.64 13.50 -11.58
CA PRO A 140 -6.40 13.27 -10.35
C PRO A 140 -7.82 12.76 -10.61
N ARG A 141 -8.48 13.22 -11.68
CA ARG A 141 -9.82 12.74 -12.06
C ARG A 141 -9.79 11.31 -12.55
N MET A 142 -8.76 10.92 -13.32
CA MET A 142 -8.59 9.53 -13.74
C MET A 142 -8.40 8.63 -12.52
N ILE A 143 -7.53 8.99 -11.58
CA ILE A 143 -7.30 8.24 -10.34
C ILE A 143 -8.61 8.12 -9.54
N ALA A 144 -9.33 9.23 -9.33
CA ALA A 144 -10.60 9.22 -8.61
C ALA A 144 -11.65 8.31 -9.28
N THR A 145 -11.74 8.34 -10.61
CA THR A 145 -12.65 7.47 -11.37
C THR A 145 -12.28 5.98 -11.22
N LEU A 146 -10.99 5.65 -11.30
CA LEU A 146 -10.51 4.27 -11.12
C LEU A 146 -10.72 3.78 -9.69
N THR A 147 -10.51 4.64 -8.68
CA THR A 147 -10.81 4.32 -7.27
C THR A 147 -12.30 4.07 -7.08
N LEU A 148 -13.17 4.92 -7.64
CA LEU A 148 -14.61 4.74 -7.55
C LEU A 148 -15.06 3.42 -8.21
N LEU A 149 -14.53 3.11 -9.39
CA LEU A 149 -14.76 1.84 -10.08
C LEU A 149 -14.32 0.65 -9.21
N ALA A 150 -13.12 0.71 -8.63
CA ALA A 150 -12.57 -0.36 -7.79
C ALA A 150 -13.41 -0.60 -6.53
N VAL A 151 -13.75 0.47 -5.81
CA VAL A 151 -14.59 0.39 -4.60
C VAL A 151 -15.98 -0.14 -4.93
N SER A 152 -16.58 0.32 -6.04
CA SER A 152 -17.89 -0.15 -6.48
C SER A 152 -17.86 -1.66 -6.78
N ALA A 153 -16.85 -2.13 -7.51
CA ALA A 153 -16.69 -3.54 -7.83
C ALA A 153 -16.45 -4.41 -6.58
N LEU A 154 -15.69 -3.92 -5.59
CA LEU A 154 -15.50 -4.61 -4.31
C LEU A 154 -16.77 -4.66 -3.46
N ALA A 155 -17.64 -3.65 -3.55
CA ALA A 155 -18.90 -3.59 -2.81
C ALA A 155 -19.97 -4.51 -3.39
N LEU A 156 -19.95 -4.79 -4.69
CA LEU A 156 -20.98 -5.57 -5.38
C LEU A 156 -21.23 -6.96 -4.75
N PRO A 157 -20.22 -7.82 -4.50
CA PRO A 157 -20.48 -9.13 -3.89
C PRO A 157 -21.12 -9.02 -2.50
N THR A 158 -20.70 -8.02 -1.72
CA THR A 158 -21.27 -7.75 -0.40
C THR A 158 -22.75 -7.37 -0.51
N LEU A 159 -23.11 -6.50 -1.46
CA LEU A 159 -24.50 -6.10 -1.67
C LEU A 159 -25.37 -7.28 -2.14
N VAL A 160 -24.86 -8.12 -3.04
CA VAL A 160 -25.57 -9.32 -3.52
C VAL A 160 -25.91 -10.27 -2.37
N PHE A 161 -24.96 -10.50 -1.45
CA PHE A 161 -25.16 -11.29 -0.22
C PHE A 161 -26.28 -10.71 0.64
N TYR A 162 -26.16 -9.44 1.04
CA TYR A 162 -27.11 -8.83 1.99
C TYR A 162 -28.51 -8.61 1.39
N LEU A 163 -28.61 -8.36 0.08
CA LEU A 163 -29.89 -8.14 -0.60
C LEU A 163 -30.59 -9.44 -1.00
N HIS A 164 -30.03 -10.61 -0.69
CA HIS A 164 -30.58 -11.92 -1.05
C HIS A 164 -30.93 -12.02 -2.54
N ALA A 165 -30.08 -11.44 -3.39
CA ALA A 165 -30.30 -11.45 -4.83
C ALA A 165 -30.22 -12.89 -5.39
N PRO A 166 -30.79 -13.19 -6.57
CA PRO A 166 -30.79 -14.54 -7.15
C PRO A 166 -29.39 -15.18 -7.30
N ALA A 167 -28.34 -14.36 -7.28
CA ALA A 167 -26.94 -14.78 -7.34
C ALA A 167 -26.32 -15.20 -5.98
N ALA A 168 -27.07 -15.16 -4.86
CA ALA A 168 -26.57 -15.53 -3.52
C ALA A 168 -26.02 -16.98 -3.46
N GLY A 169 -26.51 -17.90 -4.29
CA GLY A 169 -25.93 -19.25 -4.40
C GLY A 169 -24.54 -19.33 -5.03
N HIS A 170 -24.01 -18.23 -5.59
CA HIS A 170 -22.76 -18.16 -6.35
C HIS A 170 -21.84 -17.02 -5.88
N GLU A 171 -21.90 -16.66 -4.61
CA GLU A 171 -21.14 -15.54 -4.02
C GLU A 171 -19.63 -15.63 -4.28
N ASP A 172 -19.06 -16.82 -4.11
CA ASP A 172 -17.63 -17.07 -4.36
C ASP A 172 -17.28 -16.82 -5.83
N GLY A 173 -18.09 -17.37 -6.75
CA GLY A 173 -17.89 -17.19 -8.19
C GLY A 173 -18.00 -15.73 -8.62
N PHE A 174 -18.94 -14.99 -8.02
CA PHE A 174 -19.13 -13.57 -8.28
C PHE A 174 -17.98 -12.72 -7.72
N SER A 175 -17.51 -13.01 -6.50
CA SER A 175 -16.33 -12.37 -5.90
C SER A 175 -15.06 -12.60 -6.74
N ILE A 176 -14.84 -13.84 -7.20
CA ILE A 176 -13.74 -14.18 -8.10
C ILE A 176 -13.85 -13.41 -9.43
N ALA A 177 -15.05 -13.34 -10.02
CA ALA A 177 -15.26 -12.60 -11.26
C ALA A 177 -14.93 -11.10 -11.09
N CYS A 178 -15.39 -10.47 -10.00
CA CYS A 178 -15.04 -9.10 -9.66
C CYS A 178 -13.52 -8.91 -9.50
N ALA A 179 -12.85 -9.82 -8.79
CA ALA A 179 -11.39 -9.78 -8.60
C ALA A 179 -10.63 -9.90 -9.94
N VAL A 180 -11.04 -10.82 -10.82
CA VAL A 180 -10.44 -11.00 -12.15
C VAL A 180 -10.63 -9.75 -13.02
N ILE A 181 -11.84 -9.18 -13.04
CA ILE A 181 -12.12 -7.95 -13.80
C ILE A 181 -11.26 -6.79 -13.27
N LEU A 182 -11.16 -6.62 -11.95
CA LEU A 182 -10.30 -5.59 -11.36
C LEU A 182 -8.82 -5.80 -11.69
N LEU A 183 -8.35 -7.03 -11.73
CA LEU A 183 -6.98 -7.35 -12.13
C LEU A 183 -6.75 -7.00 -13.61
N ILE A 184 -7.70 -7.30 -14.50
CA ILE A 184 -7.64 -6.94 -15.92
C ILE A 184 -7.58 -5.42 -16.07
N VAL A 185 -8.45 -4.68 -15.38
CA VAL A 185 -8.46 -3.21 -15.40
C VAL A 185 -7.14 -2.65 -14.88
N PHE A 186 -6.60 -3.20 -13.80
CA PHE A 186 -5.29 -2.80 -13.27
C PHE A 186 -4.17 -3.03 -14.31
N ILE A 187 -4.09 -4.21 -14.91
CA ILE A 187 -3.09 -4.51 -15.94
C ILE A 187 -3.25 -3.59 -17.16
N ALA A 188 -4.49 -3.35 -17.60
CA ALA A 188 -4.78 -2.44 -18.71
C ALA A 188 -4.42 -0.98 -18.40
N SER A 189 -4.41 -0.58 -17.13
CA SER A 189 -4.01 0.76 -16.69
C SER A 189 -2.49 0.98 -16.70
N ILE A 190 -1.67 -0.09 -16.69
CA ILE A 190 -0.20 0.01 -16.66
C ILE A 190 0.34 0.71 -17.91
N PRO A 191 0.00 0.33 -19.16
CA PRO A 191 0.46 1.04 -20.35
C PRO A 191 0.08 2.51 -20.37
N VAL A 192 -1.12 2.86 -19.89
CA VAL A 192 -1.59 4.25 -19.78
C VAL A 192 -0.73 5.02 -18.78
N SER A 193 -0.44 4.41 -17.62
CA SER A 193 0.43 4.99 -16.60
C SER A 193 1.86 5.17 -17.11
N LEU A 194 2.40 4.21 -17.87
CA LEU A 194 3.76 4.25 -18.43
C LEU A 194 3.92 5.32 -19.52
N LYS A 195 2.90 5.54 -20.35
CA LYS A 195 2.96 6.54 -21.43
C LYS A 195 3.07 7.97 -20.91
N GLY A 196 2.68 8.22 -19.67
CA GLY A 196 2.63 9.56 -19.07
C GLY A 196 1.54 10.39 -19.75
N GLY A 197 0.54 10.85 -18.98
CA GLY A 197 -0.31 11.94 -19.48
C GLY A 197 0.57 13.16 -19.85
N PRO A 198 0.20 13.96 -20.86
CA PRO A 198 1.02 15.09 -21.31
C PRO A 198 1.40 15.98 -20.12
N THR A 199 2.70 16.06 -19.84
CA THR A 199 3.24 17.04 -18.90
C THR A 199 3.23 18.40 -19.58
N SER A 200 2.07 19.06 -19.57
CA SER A 200 2.00 20.48 -19.83
C SER A 200 1.18 21.13 -18.73
N VAL A 201 1.87 21.65 -17.72
CA VAL A 201 1.43 22.89 -17.09
C VAL A 201 2.62 23.85 -17.16
N PRO A 202 2.47 25.04 -17.77
CA PRO A 202 3.48 26.10 -17.77
C PRO A 202 3.74 26.67 -16.37
#